data_AF-A0A356NFY8-F1
#
_entry.id   AF-A0A356NFY8-F1
#
_cell.length_a   1.000
_cell.length_b   1.000
_cell.length_c   1.000
_cell.angle_alpha   90.00
_cell.angle_beta   90.00
_cell.angle_gamma   90.00
#
_symmetry.space_group_name_H-M   'P 1'
#
loop_
_entity.id
_entity.type
_entity.pdbx_description
1 polymer ?
#
loop_
_entity_poly.entity_id
_entity_poly.type
_entity_poly.pdbx_seq_one_letter_code
_entity_poly.pdbx_strand_id
1 'polypeptide(L)' 'MKGLPVFKMRIPAQGRGKSGGARIVYYHDQERLLALSIFLKSEKADMSPADREQILEALQEAGLWPPPA' A
#
# COMPACT_ATOMS: atom_id res chain seq x y z
N MET A 1 3.97 10.35 3.04
CA MET A 1 2.53 10.63 3.14
C MET A 1 2.21 10.78 4.61
N LYS A 2 2.32 11.97 5.19
CA LYS A 2 1.87 12.18 6.57
C LYS A 2 0.36 12.46 6.52
N GLY A 3 -0.41 11.78 7.36
CA GLY A 3 -1.85 12.01 7.48
C GLY A 3 -2.75 11.11 6.62
N LEU A 4 -2.24 10.40 5.61
CA LEU A 4 -3.06 9.43 4.87
C LEU A 4 -3.19 8.09 5.63
N PRO A 5 -4.36 7.43 5.56
CA PRO A 5 -4.61 6.09 6.13
C PRO A 5 -3.99 4.96 5.29
N VAL A 6 -2.80 5.20 4.72
CA VAL A 6 -2.08 4.26 3.85
C VAL A 6 -0.82 3.78 4.54
N PHE A 7 -0.65 2.47 4.60
CA PHE A 7 0.41 1.80 5.34
C PHE A 7 1.14 0.78 4.46
N LYS A 8 2.35 0.39 4.90
CA LYS A 8 3.18 -0.58 4.21
C LYS A 8 3.56 -1.71 5.17
N MET A 9 3.14 -2.93 4.85
CA MET A 9 3.48 -4.16 5.57
C MET A 9 4.52 -4.97 4.79
N ARG A 10 5.45 -5.61 5.52
CA ARG A 10 6.46 -6.52 4.97
C ARG A 10 6.14 -7.92 5.44
N ILE A 11 5.88 -8.83 4.51
CA ILE A 11 5.53 -10.23 4.81
C ILE A 11 6.64 -11.16 4.30
N PRO A 12 7.18 -12.06 5.14
CA PRO A 12 8.01 -13.14 4.65
C PRO A 12 7.14 -14.12 3.85
N ALA A 13 7.48 -14.38 2.58
CA ALA A 13 6.80 -15.43 1.83
C ALA A 13 7.44 -16.78 2.15
N GLN A 14 6.67 -17.70 2.73
CA GLN A 14 7.13 -19.03 3.08
C GLN A 14 7.60 -19.79 1.82
N GLY A 15 8.72 -20.52 1.92
CA GLY A 15 9.26 -21.32 0.82
C GLY A 15 9.99 -20.54 -0.30
N ARG A 16 9.98 -19.21 -0.27
CA ARG A 16 10.81 -18.37 -1.15
C ARG A 16 11.96 -17.81 -0.32
N GLY A 17 13.22 -17.98 -0.75
CA GLY A 17 14.42 -17.60 0.00
C GLY A 17 14.53 -16.10 0.34
N LYS A 18 15.74 -15.57 0.59
CA LYS A 18 15.95 -14.17 1.05
C LYS A 18 15.29 -13.05 0.21
N SER A 19 14.95 -13.33 -1.05
CA SER A 19 14.29 -12.41 -1.99
C SER A 19 12.77 -12.63 -2.12
N GLY A 20 12.21 -13.63 -1.43
CA GLY A 20 10.82 -14.06 -1.56
C GLY A 20 9.80 -13.18 -0.85
N GLY A 21 10.22 -12.37 0.12
CA GLY A 21 9.31 -11.53 0.91
C GLY A 21 8.47 -10.60 0.04
N ALA A 22 7.21 -10.42 0.41
CA ALA A 22 6.28 -9.50 -0.25
C ALA A 22 6.14 -8.20 0.53
N ARG A 23 5.82 -7.12 -0.19
CA ARG A 23 5.42 -5.85 0.37
C ARG A 23 3.97 -5.62 0.00
N ILE A 24 3.17 -5.31 1.00
CA ILE A 24 1.76 -4.97 0.83
C ILE A 24 1.60 -3.51 1.21
N VAL A 25 1.06 -2.72 0.29
CA VAL A 25 0.57 -1.37 0.56
C VAL A 25 -0.93 -1.47 0.72
N TYR A 26 -1.45 -0.96 1.82
CA TYR A 26 -2.86 -1.10 2.17
C TYR A 26 -3.44 0.19 2.74
N TYR A 27 -4.73 0.37 2.51
CA TYR A 27 -5.57 1.36 3.17
C TYR A 27 -6.21 0.75 4.41
N HIS A 28 -6.31 1.52 5.50
CA HIS A 28 -7.00 1.10 6.71
C HIS A 28 -7.73 2.26 7.40
N ASP A 29 -9.03 2.12 7.60
CA ASP A 29 -9.87 2.97 8.44
C ASP A 29 -10.57 2.13 9.53
N GLN A 30 -11.60 2.68 10.20
CA GLN A 30 -12.31 1.96 11.26
C GLN A 30 -13.12 0.75 10.76
N GLU A 31 -13.48 0.70 9.49
CA GLU A 31 -14.40 -0.29 8.90
C GLU A 31 -13.75 -1.17 7.83
N ARG A 32 -12.63 -0.72 7.23
CA ARG A 32 -12.10 -1.24 5.98
C ARG A 32 -10.61 -1.49 6.08
N LEU A 33 -10.19 -2.62 5.50
CA LEU A 33 -8.80 -2.96 5.23
C LEU A 33 -8.68 -3.38 3.77
N LEU A 34 -8.05 -2.54 2.94
CA LEU A 34 -8.00 -2.74 1.48
C LEU A 34 -6.55 -2.85 1.03
N ALA A 35 -6.20 -3.94 0.33
CA ALA A 35 -4.91 -4.04 -0.33
C ALA A 35 -4.90 -3.16 -1.59
N LEU A 36 -3.99 -2.20 -1.65
CA LEU A 36 -3.84 -1.28 -2.77
C LEU A 36 -2.80 -1.77 -3.77
N SER A 37 -1.72 -2.37 -3.27
CA SER A 37 -0.65 -2.92 -4.10
C SER A 37 0.09 -4.03 -3.37
N ILE A 38 0.46 -5.09 -4.09
CA ILE A 38 1.27 -6.20 -3.59
C ILE A 38 2.39 -6.44 -4.59
N PHE A 39 3.62 -6.45 -4.11
CA PHE A 39 4.80 -6.70 -4.95
C PHE A 39 5.87 -7.47 -4.19
N LEU A 40 6.66 -8.25 -4.92
CA LEU A 40 7.78 -8.99 -4.34
C LEU A 40 8.95 -8.05 -4.04
N LYS A 41 9.78 -8.46 -3.08
CA LYS A 41 10.98 -7.72 -2.71
C LYS A 41 11.95 -7.54 -3.87
N SER A 42 12.01 -8.53 -4.77
CA SER A 42 12.85 -8.54 -5.97
C SER A 42 12.37 -7.62 -7.07
N GLU A 43 11.06 -7.35 -7.16
CA GLU A 43 10.47 -6.57 -8.24
C GLU A 43 10.59 -5.07 -7.99
N LYS A 44 10.37 -4.66 -6.73
CA LYS A 44 10.36 -3.25 -6.37
C LYS A 44 10.83 -3.04 -4.94
N ALA A 45 11.80 -2.15 -4.76
CA ALA A 45 12.40 -1.86 -3.45
C ALA A 45 11.47 -1.02 -2.56
N ASP A 46 10.87 0.04 -3.12
CA ASP A 46 9.94 0.94 -2.44
C ASP A 46 8.97 1.63 -3.42
N MET A 47 7.97 2.33 -2.90
CA MET A 47 7.08 3.20 -3.66
C MET A 47 7.81 4.46 -4.13
N SER A 48 7.80 4.68 -5.43
CA SER A 48 8.21 5.93 -6.07
C SER A 48 7.24 7.06 -5.73
N PRO A 49 7.61 8.33 -5.99
CA PRO A 49 6.69 9.44 -5.90
C PRO A 49 5.42 9.25 -6.75
N ALA A 50 5.56 8.75 -7.99
CA ALA A 50 4.44 8.51 -8.89
C ALA A 50 3.46 7.46 -8.36
N ASP A 51 3.95 6.41 -7.69
CA ASP A 51 3.07 5.41 -7.05
C ASP A 51 2.20 6.04 -5.95
N ARG A 52 2.75 7.01 -5.23
CA ARG A 52 2.03 7.69 -4.14
C ARG A 52 0.93 8.60 -4.68
N GLU A 53 1.20 9.24 -5.81
CA GLU A 53 0.22 10.07 -6.53
C GLU A 53 -0.93 9.21 -7.05
N GLN A 54 -0.63 8.11 -7.74
CA GLN A 54 -1.65 7.17 -8.21
C GLN A 54 -2.51 6.59 -7.08
N ILE A 55 -1.89 6.26 -5.93
CA ILE A 55 -2.65 5.82 -4.75
C ILE A 55 -3.56 6.93 -4.22
N LEU A 56 -3.08 8.17 -4.17
CA LEU A 56 -3.89 9.29 -3.70
C LEU A 56 -5.09 9.54 -4.62
N GLU A 57 -4.87 9.56 -5.93
CA GLU A 57 -5.93 9.70 -6.93
C GLU A 57 -6.97 8.58 -6.80
N ALA A 58 -6.53 7.32 -6.73
CA ALA A 58 -7.43 6.18 -6.59
C ALA A 58 -8.27 6.24 -5.30
N LEU A 59 -7.70 6.72 -4.19
CA LEU A 59 -8.44 6.90 -2.94
C LEU A 59 -9.45 8.05 -3.01
N GLN A 60 -9.13 9.12 -3.74
CA GLN A 60 -10.04 10.24 -3.98
C GLN A 60 -11.21 9.84 -4.86
N GLU A 61 -10.94 9.13 -5.95
CA GLU A 61 -11.97 8.58 -6.84
C GLU A 61 -12.90 7.60 -6.10
N ALA A 62 -12.35 6.80 -5.19
CA ALA A 62 -13.11 5.88 -4.35
C ALA A 62 -13.86 6.56 -3.19
N GLY A 63 -13.70 7.86 -2.99
CA GLY A 63 -14.30 8.60 -1.86
C GLY A 63 -13.77 8.18 -0.49
N LEU A 64 -12.59 7.57 -0.44
CA LEU A 64 -11.92 7.11 0.79
C LEU A 64 -11.04 8.18 1.43
N TRP A 65 -10.76 9.27 0.68
CA TRP A 65 -9.95 10.40 1.09
C TRP A 65 -10.28 11.66 0.26
N PRO A 66 -10.31 12.89 0.80
CA PRO A 66 -10.14 13.27 2.21
C PRO A 66 -11.28 12.72 3.08
N PRO A 67 -11.07 12.59 4.40
CA PRO A 67 -12.14 12.16 5.29
C PRO A 67 -13.31 13.15 5.19
N PRO A 68 -14.57 12.68 5.23
CA PRO A 68 -15.70 13.57 5.34
C PRO A 68 -15.52 14.47 6.58
N ALA A 69 -15.83 15.76 6.43
CA ALA A 69 -15.70 16.78 7.47
C ALA A 69 -16.65 16.55 8.64
#